data_AF-A0A537JW12-F1
#
_entry.id   AF-A0A537JW12-F1
#
_cell.length_a   1.000
_cell.length_b   1.000
_cell.length_c   1.000
_cell.angle_alpha   90.00
_cell.angle_beta   90.00
_cell.angle_gamma   90.00
#
_symmetry.space_group_name_H-M   'P 1'
#
loop_
_entity.id
_entity.type
_entity.pdbx_description
1 polymer ?
#
loop_
_entity_poly.entity_id
_entity_poly.type
_entity_poly.pdbx_seq_one_letter_code
_entity_poly.pdbx_strand_id
1 'polypeptide(L)'
;MGRARLRDLGLTIGRMPPGPLNAITDVPGVLVGHRTVIRDTPRVTRTGVTMVVPREGSIWTDYAFAGYHSFNGNGEMTGIPWIEESGLLGSPIGITNTYAVGIVRDALVGYAVEHGYSHRFHLPVVAETYDGYLNDIDAFPLTREDAFAALAAARCGPVDEGNVGGGTGMRCHGWKGGIGTSSRRVEAPSGAYTVGALVQANYGRRHHLRVDGVPVGRELDARADAGEP
;
A
#
# COMPACT_ATOMS: atom_id res chain seq x y z
N MET A 1 -3.58 3.86 25.25
CA MET A 1 -4.46 4.39 24.18
C MET A 1 -3.94 3.89 22.85
N GLY A 2 -4.79 3.35 21.99
CA GLY A 2 -4.39 2.96 20.63
C GLY A 2 -4.01 4.19 19.79
N ARG A 3 -3.33 3.99 18.67
CA ARG A 3 -3.00 5.06 17.72
C ARG A 3 -4.28 5.62 17.10
N ALA A 4 -4.57 6.90 17.34
CA ALA A 4 -5.71 7.58 16.76
C ALA A 4 -5.58 7.69 15.22
N ARG A 5 -6.69 7.46 14.52
CA ARG A 5 -6.87 7.73 13.09
C ARG A 5 -7.53 9.09 12.90
N LEU A 6 -7.54 9.58 11.66
CA LEU A 6 -8.03 10.93 11.33
C LEU A 6 -9.45 11.19 11.85
N ARG A 7 -10.36 10.21 11.76
CA ARG A 7 -11.74 10.33 12.25
C ARG A 7 -11.86 10.32 13.78
N ASP A 8 -10.94 9.64 14.48
CA ASP A 8 -10.91 9.64 15.95
C ASP A 8 -10.52 11.02 16.50
N LEU A 9 -9.88 11.85 15.66
CA LEU A 9 -9.54 13.25 15.94
C LEU A 9 -10.67 14.22 15.56
N GLY A 10 -11.86 13.72 15.18
CA GLY A 10 -13.01 14.55 14.78
C GLY A 10 -12.94 15.08 13.35
N LEU A 11 -11.97 14.66 12.54
CA LEU A 11 -11.80 15.11 11.15
C LEU A 11 -12.49 14.13 10.18
N THR A 12 -13.43 14.64 9.39
CA THR A 12 -14.21 13.85 8.41
C THR A 12 -13.89 14.27 6.99
N ILE A 13 -13.30 13.35 6.21
CA ILE A 13 -12.99 13.60 4.78
C ILE A 13 -14.14 13.12 3.90
N GLY A 14 -14.72 14.05 3.15
CA GLY A 14 -15.85 13.81 2.24
C GLY A 14 -17.15 13.54 3.00
N ARG A 15 -18.20 13.12 2.27
CA ARG A 15 -19.57 13.00 2.81
C ARG A 15 -20.08 11.57 3.01
N MET A 16 -19.45 10.60 2.37
CA MET A 16 -19.88 9.20 2.44
C MET A 16 -19.45 8.55 3.77
N PRO A 17 -20.28 7.67 4.36
CA PRO A 17 -19.91 6.93 5.56
C PRO A 17 -18.86 5.85 5.23
N PRO A 18 -17.89 5.58 6.14
CA PRO A 18 -16.96 4.48 5.97
C PRO A 18 -17.60 3.12 6.25
N GLY A 19 -16.90 2.05 5.87
CA GLY A 19 -17.16 0.71 6.42
C GLY A 19 -16.74 0.61 7.90
N PRO A 20 -17.04 -0.52 8.56
CA PRO A 20 -16.79 -0.69 10.00
C PRO A 20 -15.31 -0.57 10.39
N LEU A 21 -14.39 -0.95 9.51
CA LEU A 21 -12.94 -0.86 9.76
C LEU A 21 -12.34 0.44 9.20
N ASN A 22 -13.08 1.14 8.34
CA ASN A 22 -12.58 2.23 7.51
C ASN A 22 -11.23 1.83 6.86
N ALA A 23 -11.21 0.69 6.18
CA ALA A 23 -10.02 0.07 5.59
C ALA A 23 -10.39 -0.69 4.31
N ILE A 24 -9.40 -0.95 3.45
CA ILE A 24 -9.62 -1.69 2.19
C ILE A 24 -10.22 -3.09 2.42
N THR A 25 -9.94 -3.69 3.58
CA THR A 25 -10.47 -4.98 4.04
C THR A 25 -11.96 -4.95 4.41
N ASP A 26 -12.62 -3.78 4.37
CA ASP A 26 -14.09 -3.70 4.39
C ASP A 26 -14.71 -4.24 3.08
N VAL A 27 -13.92 -4.39 2.01
CA VAL A 27 -14.32 -5.12 0.80
C VAL A 27 -14.23 -6.62 1.10
N PRO A 28 -15.34 -7.38 1.04
CA PRO A 28 -15.34 -8.78 1.41
C PRO A 28 -14.32 -9.61 0.61
N GLY A 29 -13.55 -10.45 1.32
CA GLY A 29 -12.54 -11.32 0.72
C GLY A 29 -11.19 -10.68 0.45
N VAL A 30 -11.06 -9.34 0.61
CA VAL A 30 -9.77 -8.65 0.50
C VAL A 30 -8.97 -8.79 1.79
N LEU A 31 -7.70 -9.18 1.66
CA LEU A 31 -6.76 -9.32 2.77
C LEU A 31 -5.57 -8.37 2.59
N VAL A 32 -4.98 -7.94 3.70
CA VAL A 32 -3.74 -7.16 3.71
C VAL A 32 -2.75 -7.78 4.68
N GLY A 33 -1.50 -7.91 4.25
CA GLY A 33 -0.39 -8.42 5.04
C GLY A 33 0.84 -7.51 4.93
N HIS A 34 1.61 -7.44 6.02
CA HIS A 34 2.82 -6.63 6.08
C HIS A 34 4.00 -7.45 6.58
N ARG A 35 5.14 -7.25 5.94
CA ARG A 35 6.45 -7.57 6.49
C ARG A 35 7.23 -6.28 6.69
N THR A 36 7.45 -5.90 7.93
CA THR A 36 8.22 -4.71 8.31
C THR A 36 9.65 -5.12 8.66
N VAL A 37 10.65 -4.45 8.08
CA VAL A 37 12.07 -4.69 8.34
C VAL A 37 12.74 -3.42 8.83
N ILE A 38 13.14 -3.43 10.10
CA ILE A 38 13.84 -2.33 10.77
C ILE A 38 15.12 -2.89 11.41
N ARG A 39 16.28 -2.39 11.00
CA ARG A 39 17.60 -2.80 11.52
C ARG A 39 18.55 -1.60 11.51
N ASP A 40 19.34 -1.40 12.54
CA ASP A 40 20.32 -0.30 12.62
C ASP A 40 21.70 -0.67 12.07
N THR A 41 22.07 -1.95 12.14
CA THR A 41 23.39 -2.47 11.75
C THR A 41 23.23 -3.76 10.93
N PRO A 42 24.19 -4.14 10.07
CA PRO A 42 25.40 -3.38 9.70
C PRO A 42 25.09 -2.17 8.80
N ARG A 43 23.90 -2.14 8.19
CA ARG A 43 23.38 -1.02 7.41
C ARG A 43 21.96 -0.70 7.86
N VAL A 44 21.64 0.58 7.86
CA VAL A 44 20.33 1.12 8.23
C VAL A 44 19.28 0.53 7.29
N THR A 45 18.36 -0.29 7.79
CA THR A 45 17.25 -0.85 7.01
C THR A 45 15.94 -0.34 7.58
N ARG A 46 15.12 0.31 6.76
CA ARG A 46 13.77 0.78 7.09
C ARG A 46 12.86 0.57 5.88
N THR A 47 12.59 -0.67 5.55
CA THR A 47 11.77 -1.05 4.38
C THR A 47 10.85 -2.22 4.76
N GLY A 48 10.19 -2.82 3.78
CA GLY A 48 9.35 -3.97 3.95
C GLY A 48 8.56 -4.27 2.70
N VAL A 49 7.61 -5.18 2.85
CA VAL A 49 6.67 -5.56 1.79
C VAL A 49 5.25 -5.48 2.34
N THR A 50 4.35 -4.90 1.57
CA THR A 50 2.91 -4.97 1.80
C THR A 50 2.31 -5.87 0.72
N MET A 51 1.47 -6.82 1.12
CA MET A 51 0.71 -7.67 0.21
C MET A 51 -0.77 -7.35 0.33
N VAL A 52 -1.43 -7.15 -0.81
CA VAL A 52 -2.88 -7.07 -0.92
C VAL A 52 -3.35 -8.31 -1.67
N VAL A 53 -4.20 -9.11 -1.06
CA VAL A 53 -4.80 -10.31 -1.68
C VAL A 53 -6.24 -9.97 -2.02
N PRO A 54 -6.60 -9.77 -3.30
CA PRO A 54 -7.94 -9.35 -3.70
C PRO A 54 -9.03 -10.37 -3.39
N ARG A 55 -8.68 -11.66 -3.41
CA ARG A 55 -9.59 -12.78 -3.11
C ARG A 55 -8.85 -13.84 -2.28
N GLU A 56 -9.29 -14.03 -1.05
CA GLU A 56 -8.76 -15.05 -0.14
C GLU A 56 -8.78 -16.45 -0.79
N GLY A 57 -7.60 -17.05 -0.92
CA GLY A 57 -7.41 -18.41 -1.43
C GLY A 57 -7.65 -18.63 -2.94
N SER A 58 -8.37 -17.74 -3.61
CA SER A 58 -8.82 -17.97 -5.00
C SER A 58 -8.23 -17.04 -6.05
N ILE A 59 -7.51 -15.96 -5.71
CA ILE A 59 -7.06 -14.98 -6.72
C ILE A 59 -6.23 -15.59 -7.86
N TRP A 60 -5.54 -16.69 -7.60
CA TRP A 60 -4.74 -17.43 -8.59
C TRP A 60 -5.56 -18.26 -9.58
N THR A 61 -6.85 -18.50 -9.33
CA THR A 61 -7.74 -19.32 -10.18
C THR A 61 -9.03 -18.62 -10.57
N ASP A 62 -9.48 -17.66 -9.78
CA ASP A 62 -10.64 -16.79 -9.97
C ASP A 62 -10.15 -15.34 -10.07
N TYR A 63 -9.84 -14.91 -11.29
CA TYR A 63 -9.24 -13.60 -11.53
C TYR A 63 -10.21 -12.46 -11.22
N ALA A 64 -9.68 -11.33 -10.73
CA ALA A 64 -10.46 -10.12 -10.52
C ALA A 64 -10.38 -9.21 -11.76
N PHE A 65 -11.48 -8.55 -12.13
CA PHE A 65 -11.39 -7.43 -13.07
C PHE A 65 -10.56 -6.30 -12.46
N ALA A 66 -9.67 -5.72 -13.26
CA ALA A 66 -8.75 -4.68 -12.85
C ALA A 66 -8.55 -3.64 -13.96
N GLY A 67 -8.11 -2.46 -13.54
CA GLY A 67 -7.70 -1.37 -14.43
C GLY A 67 -6.52 -0.63 -13.82
N TYR A 68 -5.81 0.12 -14.67
CA TYR A 68 -4.62 0.87 -14.30
C TYR A 68 -4.71 2.31 -14.79
N HIS A 69 -4.09 3.23 -14.05
CA HIS A 69 -3.95 4.62 -14.47
C HIS A 69 -2.62 5.19 -13.98
N SER A 70 -1.83 5.74 -14.91
CA SER A 70 -0.62 6.49 -14.59
C SER A 70 -0.89 7.99 -14.60
N PHE A 71 -0.92 8.60 -13.42
CA PHE A 71 -0.97 10.06 -13.31
C PHE A 71 0.40 10.69 -13.64
N ASN A 72 1.48 10.05 -13.18
CA ASN A 72 2.86 10.39 -13.50
C ASN A 72 3.71 9.11 -13.45
N GLY A 73 4.40 8.79 -14.55
CA GLY A 73 5.11 7.51 -14.72
C GLY A 73 6.53 7.46 -14.14
N ASN A 74 6.88 8.30 -13.16
CA ASN A 74 8.18 8.21 -12.49
C ASN A 74 8.13 7.18 -11.36
N GLY A 75 8.05 5.91 -11.73
CA GLY A 75 8.01 4.75 -10.85
C GLY A 75 7.81 3.45 -11.62
N GLU A 76 7.74 2.33 -10.92
CA GLU A 76 7.57 1.00 -11.49
C GLU A 76 6.31 0.29 -10.98
N MET A 77 5.64 -0.46 -11.87
CA MET A 77 4.54 -1.34 -11.56
C MET A 77 4.49 -2.49 -12.57
N THR A 78 4.84 -3.71 -12.12
CA THR A 78 4.85 -4.88 -13.00
C THR A 78 3.44 -5.36 -13.34
N GLY A 79 3.31 -6.22 -14.36
CA GLY A 79 2.05 -6.88 -14.72
C GLY A 79 1.04 -5.99 -15.47
N ILE A 80 1.30 -4.69 -15.58
CA ILE A 80 0.40 -3.74 -16.24
C ILE A 80 0.04 -4.07 -17.69
N PRO A 81 0.97 -4.52 -18.57
CA PRO A 81 0.59 -4.85 -19.95
C PRO A 81 -0.54 -5.88 -20.05
N TRP A 82 -0.64 -6.83 -19.10
CA TRP A 82 -1.74 -7.79 -19.09
C TRP A 82 -3.05 -7.22 -18.54
N ILE A 83 -2.97 -6.30 -17.58
CA ILE A 83 -4.15 -5.58 -17.09
C ILE A 83 -4.74 -4.71 -18.20
N GLU A 84 -3.90 -4.02 -18.98
CA GLU A 84 -4.37 -3.19 -20.09
C GLU A 84 -4.97 -4.03 -21.23
N GLU A 85 -4.39 -5.19 -21.52
CA GLU A 85 -4.87 -6.09 -22.58
C GLU A 85 -6.17 -6.82 -22.19
N SER A 86 -6.19 -7.42 -21.00
CA SER A 86 -7.26 -8.36 -20.60
C SER A 86 -8.26 -7.79 -19.59
N GLY A 87 -7.86 -6.74 -18.86
CA GLY A 87 -8.60 -6.26 -17.70
C GLY A 87 -8.60 -7.22 -16.52
N LEU A 88 -7.64 -8.16 -16.43
CA LEU A 88 -7.62 -9.22 -15.40
C LEU A 88 -6.39 -9.14 -14.49
N LEU A 89 -6.64 -9.27 -13.19
CA LEU A 89 -5.66 -9.46 -12.12
C LEU A 89 -5.76 -10.89 -11.58
N GLY A 90 -4.67 -11.65 -11.72
CA GLY A 90 -4.59 -13.08 -11.37
C GLY A 90 -3.62 -13.41 -10.25
N SER A 91 -3.25 -12.43 -9.41
CA SER A 91 -2.31 -12.61 -8.31
C SER A 91 -2.61 -11.64 -7.16
N PRO A 92 -2.03 -11.85 -5.97
CA PRO A 92 -1.82 -10.78 -5.01
C PRO A 92 -1.05 -9.60 -5.62
N ILE A 93 -1.19 -8.43 -5.00
CA ILE A 93 -0.46 -7.21 -5.35
C ILE A 93 0.62 -7.00 -4.29
N GLY A 94 1.88 -6.90 -4.72
CA GLY A 94 3.01 -6.53 -3.86
C GLY A 94 3.27 -5.02 -3.91
N ILE A 95 3.59 -4.42 -2.77
CA ILE A 95 4.04 -3.02 -2.67
C ILE A 95 5.29 -2.97 -1.80
N THR A 96 6.38 -2.43 -2.34
CA THR A 96 7.72 -2.45 -1.71
C THR A 96 8.50 -1.18 -2.06
N ASN A 97 9.83 -1.20 -1.94
CA ASN A 97 10.70 -0.13 -2.42
C ASN A 97 11.19 -0.36 -3.86
N THR A 98 11.72 0.71 -4.46
CA THR A 98 12.10 0.74 -5.89
C THR A 98 13.03 -0.40 -6.31
N TYR A 99 14.00 -0.75 -5.46
CA TYR A 99 15.02 -1.77 -5.80
C TYR A 99 14.58 -3.20 -5.50
N ALA A 100 13.43 -3.37 -4.82
CA ALA A 100 12.91 -4.67 -4.44
C ALA A 100 11.71 -5.14 -5.28
N VAL A 101 11.29 -4.38 -6.29
CA VAL A 101 10.21 -4.78 -7.20
C VAL A 101 10.47 -6.17 -7.80
N GLY A 102 11.68 -6.39 -8.32
CA GLY A 102 12.05 -7.66 -8.96
C GLY A 102 11.94 -8.86 -8.02
N ILE A 103 12.50 -8.77 -6.80
CA ILE A 103 12.50 -9.92 -5.87
C ILE A 103 11.10 -10.23 -5.33
N VAL A 104 10.25 -9.22 -5.13
CA VAL A 104 8.87 -9.43 -4.70
C VAL A 104 8.04 -10.03 -5.85
N ARG A 105 8.28 -9.58 -7.09
CA ARG A 105 7.64 -10.13 -8.29
C ARG A 105 8.00 -11.60 -8.45
N ASP A 106 9.27 -11.94 -8.35
CA ASP A 106 9.76 -13.31 -8.49
C ASP A 106 9.29 -14.21 -7.35
N ALA A 107 9.18 -13.68 -6.12
CA ALA A 107 8.58 -14.40 -5.01
C ALA A 107 7.10 -14.75 -5.29
N LEU A 108 6.29 -13.84 -5.82
CA LEU A 108 4.90 -14.15 -6.18
C LEU A 108 4.79 -15.22 -7.26
N VAL A 109 5.66 -15.18 -8.27
CA VAL A 109 5.73 -16.26 -9.29
C VAL A 109 6.16 -17.58 -8.64
N GLY A 110 7.19 -17.56 -7.79
CA GLY A 110 7.67 -18.75 -7.08
C GLY A 110 6.59 -19.38 -6.20
N TYR A 111 5.85 -18.55 -5.44
CA TYR A 111 4.70 -18.98 -4.65
C TYR A 111 3.69 -19.72 -5.53
N ALA A 112 3.36 -19.14 -6.68
CA ALA A 112 2.35 -19.71 -7.56
C ALA A 112 2.76 -21.10 -8.11
N VAL A 113 4.03 -21.25 -8.48
CA VAL A 113 4.61 -22.50 -8.96
C VAL A 113 4.66 -23.56 -7.85
N GLU A 114 5.13 -23.19 -6.66
CA GLU A 114 5.25 -24.11 -5.51
C GLU A 114 3.89 -24.66 -5.05
N HIS A 115 2.82 -23.88 -5.21
CA HIS A 115 1.46 -24.28 -4.83
C HIS A 115 0.66 -24.89 -6.00
N GLY A 116 1.30 -25.14 -7.14
CA GLY A 116 0.70 -25.87 -8.26
C GLY A 116 -0.36 -25.11 -9.06
N TYR A 117 -0.36 -23.77 -9.03
CA TYR A 117 -1.28 -22.98 -9.85
C TYR A 117 -0.89 -23.09 -11.33
N SER A 118 -1.69 -23.85 -12.09
CA SER A 118 -1.35 -24.47 -13.38
C SER A 118 -1.36 -23.54 -14.60
N HIS A 119 -1.37 -22.22 -14.40
CA HIS A 119 -1.30 -21.27 -15.51
C HIS A 119 0.06 -21.33 -16.20
N ARG A 120 0.07 -21.14 -17.52
CA ARG A 120 1.29 -21.21 -18.35
C ARG A 120 2.33 -20.15 -17.97
N PHE A 121 1.89 -19.01 -17.46
CA PHE A 121 2.73 -17.91 -17.01
C PHE A 121 2.00 -17.10 -15.95
N HIS A 122 2.77 -16.43 -15.10
CA HIS A 122 2.27 -15.54 -14.04
C HIS A 122 2.83 -14.14 -14.27
N LEU A 123 1.94 -13.13 -14.27
CA LEU A 123 2.28 -11.72 -14.48
C LEU A 123 1.81 -10.89 -13.27
N PRO A 124 2.41 -11.10 -12.08
CA PRO A 124 1.93 -10.45 -10.88
C PRO A 124 2.19 -8.95 -10.90
N VAL A 125 1.33 -8.22 -10.18
CA VAL A 125 1.48 -6.78 -9.98
C VAL A 125 2.34 -6.52 -8.75
N VAL A 126 3.48 -5.86 -8.96
CA VAL A 126 4.33 -5.35 -7.89
C VAL A 126 4.65 -3.90 -8.18
N ALA A 127 4.30 -3.04 -7.23
CA ALA A 127 4.51 -1.61 -7.29
C ALA A 127 5.49 -1.14 -6.22
N GLU A 128 5.92 0.11 -6.31
CA GLU A 128 6.91 0.65 -5.39
C GLU A 128 6.73 2.14 -5.07
N THR A 129 7.43 2.56 -4.03
CA THR A 129 7.89 3.94 -3.90
C THR A 129 9.32 3.96 -3.35
N TYR A 130 10.06 5.05 -3.56
CA TYR A 130 11.47 5.16 -3.14
C TYR A 130 11.67 5.51 -1.65
N ASP A 131 12.32 4.63 -0.87
CA ASP A 131 12.61 4.85 0.56
C ASP A 131 14.05 5.26 0.91
N GLY A 132 14.91 5.53 -0.09
CA GLY A 132 16.34 5.76 0.13
C GLY A 132 16.71 6.97 1.00
N TYR A 133 15.74 7.79 1.41
CA TYR A 133 15.97 8.84 2.42
C TYR A 133 16.13 8.27 3.84
N LEU A 134 15.37 7.24 4.20
CA LEU A 134 15.42 6.62 5.53
C LEU A 134 15.98 5.20 5.48
N ASN A 135 15.93 4.55 4.33
CA ASN A 135 16.37 3.18 4.13
C ASN A 135 17.70 3.12 3.39
N ASP A 136 18.49 2.15 3.81
CA ASP A 136 19.63 1.58 3.14
C ASP A 136 19.35 0.99 1.75
N ILE A 137 18.75 1.71 0.79
CA ILE A 137 18.13 1.05 -0.39
C ILE A 137 19.16 0.33 -1.28
N ASP A 138 20.37 0.86 -1.38
CA ASP A 138 21.49 0.27 -2.13
C ASP A 138 22.04 -1.01 -1.46
N ALA A 139 21.55 -1.35 -0.25
CA ALA A 139 21.89 -2.60 0.43
C ALA A 139 21.10 -3.81 -0.05
N PHE A 140 20.07 -3.61 -0.87
CA PHE A 140 19.12 -4.67 -1.26
C PHE A 140 18.68 -5.52 -0.06
N PRO A 141 18.13 -4.91 1.01
CA PRO A 141 18.01 -5.58 2.31
C PRO A 141 16.87 -6.62 2.39
N LEU A 142 15.98 -6.66 1.38
CA LEU A 142 14.83 -7.54 1.35
C LEU A 142 15.15 -8.85 0.63
N THR A 143 14.61 -9.95 1.15
CA THR A 143 14.72 -11.27 0.54
C THR A 143 13.37 -11.78 0.02
N ARG A 144 13.36 -12.93 -0.67
CA ARG A 144 12.11 -13.59 -1.09
C ARG A 144 11.26 -13.99 0.12
N GLU A 145 11.91 -14.40 1.19
CA GLU A 145 11.26 -14.80 2.45
C GLU A 145 10.52 -13.61 3.08
N ASP A 146 11.01 -12.38 2.93
CA ASP A 146 10.27 -11.20 3.38
C ASP A 146 8.96 -11.01 2.59
N ALA A 147 8.96 -11.29 1.28
CA ALA A 147 7.75 -11.25 0.46
C ALA A 147 6.77 -12.38 0.84
N PHE A 148 7.26 -13.60 1.05
CA PHE A 148 6.44 -14.72 1.52
C PHE A 148 5.86 -14.45 2.91
N ALA A 149 6.65 -13.85 3.82
CA ALA A 149 6.18 -13.48 5.15
C ALA A 149 5.06 -12.44 5.07
N ALA A 150 5.16 -11.45 4.17
CA ALA A 150 4.08 -10.49 3.97
C ALA A 150 2.82 -11.15 3.42
N LEU A 151 2.95 -12.11 2.49
CA LEU A 151 1.82 -12.84 1.92
C LEU A 151 1.15 -13.75 2.96
N ALA A 152 1.95 -14.48 3.75
CA ALA A 152 1.45 -15.34 4.83
C ALA A 152 0.79 -14.56 5.97
N ALA A 153 1.20 -13.30 6.18
CA ALA A 153 0.60 -12.42 7.18
C ALA A 153 -0.71 -11.75 6.71
N ALA A 154 -1.12 -11.97 5.44
CA ALA A 154 -2.31 -11.36 4.88
C ALA A 154 -3.59 -11.88 5.57
N ARG A 155 -4.38 -10.94 6.10
CA ARG A 155 -5.62 -11.24 6.82
C ARG A 155 -6.67 -10.16 6.57
N CYS A 156 -7.93 -10.50 6.87
CA CYS A 156 -9.02 -9.54 6.94
C CYS A 156 -8.94 -8.74 8.26
N GLY A 157 -9.89 -7.84 8.48
CA GLY A 157 -9.95 -7.04 9.72
C GLY A 157 -9.11 -5.75 9.65
N PRO A 158 -8.81 -5.12 10.80
CA PRO A 158 -8.06 -3.86 10.85
C PRO A 158 -6.69 -3.98 10.17
N VAL A 159 -6.32 -2.94 9.41
CA VAL A 159 -5.03 -2.85 8.70
C VAL A 159 -4.12 -1.90 9.46
N ASP A 160 -2.88 -2.32 9.70
CA ASP A 160 -1.87 -1.49 10.35
C ASP A 160 -1.43 -0.36 9.39
N GLU A 161 -1.30 0.87 9.91
CA GLU A 161 -0.99 2.07 9.11
C GLU A 161 0.34 2.73 9.53
N GLY A 162 0.91 3.57 8.66
CA GLY A 162 2.15 4.31 8.86
C GLY A 162 3.39 3.47 8.53
N ASN A 163 4.23 3.24 9.54
CA ASN A 163 5.60 2.73 9.38
C ASN A 163 5.65 1.20 9.31
N VAL A 164 4.85 0.62 8.41
CA VAL A 164 4.70 -0.83 8.28
C VAL A 164 4.81 -1.27 6.82
N GLY A 165 5.20 -2.53 6.60
CA GLY A 165 5.31 -3.12 5.26
C GLY A 165 6.20 -2.28 4.34
N GLY A 166 5.81 -2.13 3.08
CA GLY A 166 6.52 -1.24 2.15
C GLY A 166 6.52 0.23 2.58
N GLY A 167 5.61 0.66 3.45
CA GLY A 167 5.53 2.03 3.97
C GLY A 167 6.57 2.40 5.04
N THR A 168 7.39 1.45 5.46
CA THR A 168 8.29 1.59 6.63
C THR A 168 9.20 2.82 6.53
N GLY A 169 9.91 3.00 5.41
CA GLY A 169 10.85 4.11 5.19
C GLY A 169 10.27 5.34 4.50
N MET A 170 8.96 5.35 4.24
CA MET A 170 8.36 6.37 3.37
C MET A 170 8.10 7.70 4.06
N ARG A 171 8.10 8.79 3.28
CA ARG A 171 7.88 10.18 3.71
C ARG A 171 6.81 10.87 2.87
N CYS A 172 5.88 11.55 3.51
CA CYS A 172 4.79 12.24 2.82
C CYS A 172 4.68 13.70 3.31
N HIS A 173 4.64 14.65 2.37
CA HIS A 173 4.64 16.08 2.64
C HIS A 173 5.76 16.54 3.59
N GLY A 174 6.93 15.89 3.56
CA GLY A 174 8.05 16.21 4.45
C GLY A 174 7.98 15.59 5.85
N TRP A 175 6.85 15.00 6.25
CA TRP A 175 6.69 14.22 7.48
C TRP A 175 6.86 12.72 7.21
N LYS A 176 6.79 11.90 8.26
CA LYS A 176 6.73 10.44 8.13
C LYS A 176 5.46 10.04 7.39
N GLY A 177 5.62 9.30 6.29
CA GLY A 177 4.54 8.76 5.47
C GLY A 177 4.35 7.27 5.71
N GLY A 178 3.98 6.53 4.65
CA GLY A 178 3.85 5.07 4.68
C GLY A 178 2.45 4.59 4.33
N ILE A 179 2.02 3.49 4.94
CA ILE A 179 0.73 2.86 4.63
C ILE A 179 -0.43 3.70 5.18
N GLY A 180 -1.47 3.89 4.37
CA GLY A 180 -2.75 4.43 4.80
C GLY A 180 -3.88 3.69 4.12
N THR A 181 -5.04 3.60 4.77
CA THR A 181 -6.21 2.95 4.18
C THR A 181 -7.51 3.66 4.56
N SER A 182 -8.54 3.52 3.73
CA SER A 182 -9.89 3.96 4.06
C SER A 182 -10.92 3.20 3.23
N SER A 183 -12.19 3.26 3.62
CA SER A 183 -13.29 2.72 2.81
C SER A 183 -14.49 3.64 2.82
N ARG A 184 -15.39 3.47 1.86
CA ARG A 184 -16.71 4.11 1.82
C ARG A 184 -17.78 3.11 1.42
N ARG A 185 -18.95 3.21 2.06
CA ARG A 185 -20.17 2.53 1.65
C ARG A 185 -20.90 3.40 0.63
N VAL A 186 -21.30 2.80 -0.48
CA VAL A 186 -21.93 3.47 -1.62
C VAL A 186 -23.22 2.76 -1.97
N GLU A 187 -24.32 3.51 -2.01
CA GLU A 187 -25.60 3.02 -2.54
C GLU A 187 -25.69 3.40 -4.02
N ALA A 188 -25.99 2.43 -4.86
CA ALA A 188 -26.21 2.61 -6.29
C ALA A 188 -27.51 1.90 -6.72
N PRO A 189 -28.09 2.23 -7.89
CA PRO A 189 -29.28 1.54 -8.39
C PRO A 189 -29.12 0.02 -8.51
N SER A 190 -27.88 -0.46 -8.71
CA SER A 190 -27.54 -1.88 -8.80
C SER A 190 -27.27 -2.56 -7.45
N GLY A 191 -27.30 -1.82 -6.34
CA GLY A 191 -27.13 -2.35 -4.99
C GLY A 191 -26.19 -1.52 -4.11
N ALA A 192 -25.93 -2.05 -2.91
CA ALA A 192 -24.97 -1.50 -1.96
C ALA A 192 -23.57 -2.07 -2.21
N TYR A 193 -22.57 -1.19 -2.26
CA TYR A 193 -21.18 -1.53 -2.52
C TYR A 193 -20.25 -0.92 -1.47
N THR A 194 -19.05 -1.51 -1.35
CA THR A 194 -17.94 -0.94 -0.59
C THR A 194 -16.81 -0.59 -1.53
N VAL A 195 -16.30 0.63 -1.44
CA VAL A 195 -15.07 1.06 -2.11
C VAL A 195 -13.97 1.18 -1.07
N GLY A 196 -12.95 0.33 -1.17
CA GLY A 196 -11.78 0.34 -0.31
C GLY A 196 -10.56 0.96 -1.02
N ALA A 197 -9.70 1.64 -0.27
CA ALA A 197 -8.45 2.19 -0.76
C ALA A 197 -7.31 1.86 0.21
N LEU A 198 -6.15 1.49 -0.34
CA LEU A 198 -4.89 1.36 0.38
C LEU A 198 -3.83 2.14 -0.40
N VAL A 199 -3.01 2.91 0.31
CA VAL A 199 -1.98 3.76 -0.28
C VAL A 199 -0.64 3.51 0.42
N GLN A 200 0.45 3.64 -0.34
CA GLN A 200 1.80 3.82 0.18
C GLN A 200 2.24 5.26 -0.13
N ALA A 201 2.05 6.16 0.83
CA ALA A 201 2.25 7.58 0.64
C ALA A 201 3.73 7.97 0.81
N ASN A 202 4.36 8.36 -0.31
CA ASN A 202 5.75 8.78 -0.38
C ASN A 202 5.97 10.06 -1.24
N TYR A 203 5.06 11.03 -1.18
CA TYR A 203 5.03 12.16 -2.11
C TYR A 203 4.83 13.52 -1.41
N GLY A 204 4.95 14.59 -2.19
CA GLY A 204 4.47 15.92 -1.81
C GLY A 204 5.49 16.76 -1.04
N ARG A 205 5.43 18.08 -1.26
CA ARG A 205 6.16 19.08 -0.47
C ARG A 205 5.33 19.49 0.75
N ARG A 206 6.01 19.93 1.81
CA ARG A 206 5.39 20.33 3.08
C ARG A 206 4.26 21.35 2.93
N HIS A 207 4.54 22.49 2.30
CA HIS A 207 3.57 23.57 2.06
C HIS A 207 2.37 23.19 1.15
N HIS A 208 2.39 22.01 0.52
CA HIS A 208 1.25 21.49 -0.26
C HIS A 208 0.27 20.66 0.58
N LEU A 209 0.60 20.31 1.84
CA LEU A 209 -0.28 19.50 2.66
C LEU A 209 -1.62 20.22 2.86
N ARG A 210 -2.69 19.51 2.50
CA ARG A 210 -4.07 19.90 2.78
C ARG A 210 -4.78 18.79 3.55
N VAL A 211 -5.59 19.17 4.53
CA VAL A 211 -6.47 18.27 5.27
C VAL A 211 -7.87 18.85 5.20
N ASP A 212 -8.80 18.11 4.60
CA ASP A 212 -10.17 18.57 4.34
C ASP A 212 -10.26 19.98 3.71
N GLY A 213 -9.36 20.26 2.75
CA GLY A 213 -9.26 21.55 2.07
C GLY A 213 -8.40 22.61 2.81
N VAL A 214 -8.24 22.50 4.13
CA VAL A 214 -7.43 23.42 4.95
C VAL A 214 -5.95 23.33 4.55
N PRO A 215 -5.25 24.45 4.27
CA PRO A 215 -3.84 24.45 3.82
C PRO A 215 -2.85 24.24 4.97
N VAL A 216 -2.99 23.16 5.72
CA VAL A 216 -2.21 22.82 6.93
C VAL A 216 -0.70 22.99 6.74
N GLY A 217 -0.17 22.63 5.56
CA GLY A 217 1.26 22.79 5.28
C GLY A 217 1.74 24.24 5.42
N ARG A 218 0.94 25.21 4.98
CA ARG A 218 1.28 26.65 5.07
C ARG A 218 1.12 27.18 6.50
N GLU A 219 0.07 26.75 7.18
CA GLU A 219 -0.21 27.15 8.58
C GLU A 219 0.92 26.69 9.52
N LEU A 220 1.47 25.49 9.30
CA LEU A 220 2.56 24.96 10.11
C LEU A 220 3.91 25.60 9.81
N ASP A 221 4.16 26.01 8.56
CA ASP A 221 5.39 26.74 8.20
C ASP A 221 5.37 28.14 8.81
N ALA A 222 4.24 28.85 8.75
CA ALA A 222 4.10 30.17 9.35
C ALA A 222 4.34 30.19 10.87
N ARG A 223 3.91 29.15 11.60
CA ARG A 223 4.18 29.01 13.04
C ARG A 223 5.66 28.77 13.35
N ALA A 224 6.29 27.89 12.57
CA ALA A 224 7.71 27.60 12.72
C ALA A 224 8.57 28.85 12.47
N ASP A 225 8.23 29.64 11.44
CA ASP A 225 8.91 30.90 11.12
C ASP A 225 8.64 32.00 12.16
N ALA A 226 7.48 31.97 12.82
CA ALA A 226 7.13 32.87 13.91
C ALA A 226 7.77 32.49 15.26
N GLY A 227 8.50 31.36 15.34
CA GLY A 227 9.08 30.85 16.59
C GLY A 227 8.04 30.34 17.58
N GLU A 228 6.81 30.07 17.13
CA GLU A 228 5.77 29.44 17.93
C GLU A 228 5.91 27.91 17.85
N PRO A 229 5.75 27.18 18.97
CA PRO A 229 5.88 25.73 19.00
C PRO A 229 4.83 24.99 18.15
#